data_AF-A0A971YMK1-F1
#
_entry.id   AF-A0A971YMK1-F1
#
_cell.length_a   1.000
_cell.length_b   1.000
_cell.length_c   1.000
_cell.angle_alpha   90.00
_cell.angle_beta   90.00
_cell.angle_gamma   90.00
#
_symmetry.space_group_name_H-M   'P 1'
#
loop_
_entity.id
_entity.type
_entity.pdbx_description
1 polymer ?
#
loop_
_entity_poly.entity_id
_entity_poly.type
_entity_poly.pdbx_seq_one_letter_code
_entity_poly.pdbx_strand_id
1 'polypeptide(L)'
;MLDFLTALADGGIKKLQSTDPKDREHLISMMVTALDLGTELMRESPEFRRAFARVHEEFLHYPESRGSLEEGLRAYERFGPKSDLH
;
A
#
# COMPACT_ATOMS: atom_id res chain seq x y z
N MET A 1 8.38 -10.19 2.91
CA MET A 1 7.34 -9.61 2.04
C MET A 1 6.20 -10.60 1.82
N LEU A 2 6.49 -11.84 1.39
CA LEU A 2 5.49 -12.90 1.35
C LEU A 2 4.84 -13.12 2.73
N ASP A 3 5.65 -13.24 3.79
CA ASP A 3 5.13 -13.39 5.17
C ASP A 3 4.27 -12.21 5.65
N PHE A 4 4.54 -11.00 5.15
CA PHE A 4 3.76 -9.79 5.42
C PHE A 4 2.41 -9.81 4.68
N LEU A 5 2.42 -10.25 3.41
CA LEU A 5 1.21 -10.43 2.60
C LEU A 5 0.36 -11.58 3.16
N THR A 6 0.98 -12.65 3.65
CA THR A 6 0.31 -13.77 4.32
C THR A 6 -0.30 -13.34 5.65
N ALA A 7 0.40 -12.55 6.47
CA ALA A 7 -0.14 -12.03 7.73
C ALA A 7 -1.34 -11.08 7.53
N LEU A 8 -1.35 -10.30 6.44
CA LEU A 8 -2.51 -9.49 6.04
C LEU A 8 -3.68 -10.35 5.54
N ALA A 9 -3.40 -11.41 4.77
CA ALA A 9 -4.39 -12.31 4.20
C ALA A 9 -5.07 -13.24 5.25
N ASP A 10 -4.32 -13.75 6.23
CA ASP A 10 -4.81 -14.71 7.23
C ASP A 10 -5.58 -14.08 8.41
N GLY A 11 -6.02 -12.82 8.28
CA GLY A 11 -6.81 -12.15 9.31
C GLY A 11 -6.00 -11.49 10.43
N GLY A 12 -4.71 -11.21 10.20
CA GLY A 12 -3.85 -10.47 11.13
C GLY A 12 -4.42 -9.09 11.52
N ILE A 13 -5.22 -8.46 10.63
CA ILE A 13 -5.93 -7.21 10.92
C ILE A 13 -7.00 -7.35 12.02
N LYS A 14 -7.70 -8.49 12.12
CA LYS A 14 -8.66 -8.74 13.21
C LYS A 14 -7.94 -9.01 14.54
N LYS A 15 -6.82 -9.73 14.49
CA LYS A 15 -5.95 -9.97 15.65
C LYS A 15 -5.34 -8.66 16.17
N LEU A 16 -5.03 -7.72 15.27
CA LEU A 16 -4.55 -6.35 15.50
C LEU A 16 -5.54 -5.44 16.23
N GLN A 17 -6.84 -5.65 16.01
CA GLN A 17 -7.89 -4.92 16.72
C GLN A 17 -8.10 -5.46 18.14
N SER A 18 -7.66 -6.69 18.41
CA SER A 18 -7.83 -7.38 19.69
C SER A 18 -6.52 -7.56 20.50
N THR A 19 -5.40 -6.99 20.05
CA THR A 19 -4.09 -7.12 20.73
C THR A 19 -3.88 -6.03 21.77
N ASP A 20 -3.15 -6.36 22.84
CA ASP A 20 -2.71 -5.42 23.87
C ASP A 20 -1.95 -4.24 23.23
N PRO A 21 -2.04 -3.00 23.73
CA PRO A 21 -1.47 -1.82 23.06
C PRO A 21 0.03 -1.93 22.74
N LYS A 22 0.80 -2.67 23.55
CA LYS A 22 2.23 -2.89 23.33
C LYS A 22 2.52 -3.79 22.12
N ASP A 23 1.71 -4.82 21.91
CA ASP A 23 1.85 -5.70 20.74
C ASP A 23 1.45 -4.97 19.47
N ARG A 24 0.46 -4.08 19.58
CA ARG A 24 0.06 -3.19 18.49
C ARG A 24 1.17 -2.21 18.11
N GLU A 25 1.85 -1.60 19.07
CA GLU A 25 2.99 -0.72 18.82
C GLU A 25 4.15 -1.46 18.15
N HIS A 26 4.47 -2.66 18.61
CA HIS A 26 5.52 -3.48 18.01
C HIS A 26 5.21 -3.81 16.54
N LEU A 27 3.97 -4.21 16.26
CA LEU A 27 3.57 -4.50 14.88
C LEU A 27 3.56 -3.25 14.00
N ILE A 28 3.09 -2.10 14.50
CA ILE A 28 3.17 -0.83 13.76
C ILE A 28 4.62 -0.52 13.41
N SER A 29 5.56 -0.69 14.34
CA SER A 29 6.99 -0.48 14.10
C SER A 29 7.54 -1.41 13.00
N MET A 30 7.17 -2.69 13.03
CA MET A 30 7.53 -3.63 11.97
C MET A 30 6.94 -3.24 10.61
N MET A 31 5.69 -2.75 10.58
CA MET A 31 5.05 -2.28 9.35
C MET A 31 5.76 -1.06 8.77
N VAL A 32 6.08 -0.06 9.61
CA VAL A 32 6.83 1.13 9.19
C VAL A 32 8.17 0.72 8.60
N THR A 33 8.92 -0.15 9.28
CA THR A 33 10.22 -0.64 8.79
C THR A 33 10.11 -1.36 7.43
N ALA A 34 9.07 -2.17 7.24
CA ALA A 34 8.83 -2.84 5.97
C ALA A 34 8.48 -1.85 4.83
N LEU A 35 7.72 -0.80 5.14
CA LEU A 35 7.39 0.27 4.18
C LEU A 35 8.61 1.12 3.84
N ASP A 36 9.49 1.40 4.80
CA ASP A 36 10.75 2.11 4.57
C ASP A 36 11.66 1.31 3.63
N LEU A 37 11.81 0.00 3.87
CA LEU A 37 12.53 -0.88 2.96
C LEU A 37 11.91 -0.89 1.56
N GLY A 38 10.59 -1.00 1.47
CA GLY A 38 9.88 -0.95 0.20
C GLY A 38 10.11 0.37 -0.54
N THR A 39 10.15 1.49 0.19
CA THR A 39 10.42 2.83 -0.36
C THR A 39 11.84 2.93 -0.91
N GLU A 40 12.82 2.38 -0.21
CA GLU A 40 14.20 2.38 -0.69
C GLU A 40 14.36 1.52 -1.96
N LEU A 41 13.74 0.34 -1.97
CA LEU A 41 13.69 -0.52 -3.16
C LEU A 41 13.03 0.19 -4.36
N MET A 42 11.98 0.98 -4.11
CA MET A 42 11.34 1.79 -5.15
C MET A 42 12.27 2.87 -5.72
N ARG A 43 13.22 3.40 -4.96
CA ARG A 43 14.21 4.39 -5.43
C ARG A 43 15.30 3.72 -6.25
N GLU A 44 15.90 2.67 -5.71
CA GLU A 44 17.14 2.11 -6.24
C GLU A 44 16.93 1.05 -7.34
N SER A 45 15.79 0.34 -7.35
CA SER A 45 15.59 -0.80 -8.25
C SER A 45 14.50 -0.56 -9.31
N PRO A 46 14.88 -0.32 -10.57
CA PRO A 46 13.93 -0.27 -11.69
C PRO A 46 13.15 -1.58 -11.88
N GLU A 47 13.77 -2.73 -11.57
CA GLU A 47 13.11 -4.03 -11.64
C GLU A 47 12.00 -4.15 -10.60
N PHE A 48 12.27 -3.71 -9.37
CA PHE A 48 11.27 -3.68 -8.32
C PHE A 48 10.09 -2.78 -8.69
N ARG A 49 10.35 -1.58 -9.24
CA ARG A 49 9.29 -0.69 -9.73
C ARG A 49 8.42 -1.34 -10.81
N ARG A 50 9.02 -2.04 -11.76
CA ARG A 50 8.28 -2.75 -12.82
C ARG A 50 7.42 -3.87 -12.26
N ALA A 51 7.97 -4.68 -11.34
CA ALA A 51 7.22 -5.76 -10.71
C ALA A 51 6.04 -5.20 -9.87
N PHE A 52 6.28 -4.15 -9.10
CA PHE A 52 5.25 -3.46 -8.31
C PHE A 52 4.14 -2.89 -9.21
N ALA A 53 4.51 -2.19 -10.29
CA ALA A 53 3.56 -1.64 -11.26
C ALA A 53 2.70 -2.72 -11.91
N ARG A 54 3.32 -3.82 -12.39
CA ARG A 54 2.61 -4.93 -13.05
C ARG A 54 1.50 -5.52 -12.20
N VAL A 55 1.72 -5.69 -10.90
CA VAL A 55 0.70 -6.23 -9.98
C VAL A 55 -0.48 -5.25 -9.84
N HIS A 56 -0.19 -3.95 -9.72
CA HIS A 56 -1.22 -2.94 -9.58
C HIS A 56 -1.99 -2.73 -10.90
N GLU A 57 -1.31 -2.76 -12.04
CA GLU A 57 -1.93 -2.70 -13.37
C GLU A 57 -2.90 -3.86 -13.58
N GLU A 58 -2.48 -5.09 -13.24
CA GLU A 58 -3.33 -6.28 -13.34
C GLU A 58 -4.60 -6.12 -12.47
N PHE A 59 -4.47 -5.58 -11.26
CA PHE A 59 -5.61 -5.31 -10.38
C PHE A 59 -6.66 -4.38 -11.02
N LEU A 60 -6.24 -3.41 -11.84
CA LEU A 60 -7.15 -2.48 -12.52
C LEU A 60 -8.05 -3.14 -13.56
N HIS A 61 -7.75 -4.37 -13.98
CA HIS A 61 -8.59 -5.12 -14.92
C HIS A 61 -9.81 -5.79 -14.26
N TYR A 62 -9.90 -5.76 -12.94
CA TYR A 62 -10.97 -6.42 -12.18
C TYR A 62 -11.97 -5.40 -11.60
N PRO A 63 -13.27 -5.76 -11.48
CA PRO A 63 -14.30 -4.84 -10.98
C PRO A 63 -14.06 -4.33 -9.56
N GLU A 64 -13.34 -5.10 -8.73
CA GLU A 64 -12.93 -4.74 -7.37
C GLU A 64 -12.07 -3.47 -7.32
N SER A 65 -11.39 -3.12 -8.41
CA SER A 65 -10.58 -1.91 -8.49
C SER A 65 -11.39 -0.62 -8.60
N ARG A 66 -12.68 -0.71 -8.98
CA ARG A 66 -13.52 0.47 -9.25
C ARG A 66 -13.54 1.46 -8.09
N GLY A 67 -13.72 0.98 -6.86
CA GLY A 67 -13.72 1.85 -5.68
C GLY A 67 -12.38 2.55 -5.45
N SER A 68 -11.27 1.82 -5.65
CA SER A 68 -9.92 2.38 -5.52
C SER A 68 -9.61 3.43 -6.58
N LEU A 69 -10.08 3.22 -7.81
CA LEU A 69 -9.94 4.18 -8.91
C LEU A 69 -10.72 5.47 -8.64
N GLU A 70 -11.98 5.35 -8.21
CA GLU A 70 -12.82 6.51 -7.89
C GLU A 70 -12.22 7.34 -6.74
N GLU A 71 -11.73 6.70 -5.68
CA GLU A 71 -11.10 7.40 -4.57
C GLU A 71 -9.75 8.01 -4.97
N GLY A 72 -8.98 7.33 -5.82
CA GLY A 72 -7.74 7.86 -6.39
C GLY A 72 -7.98 9.14 -7.19
N LEU A 73 -9.03 9.19 -8.01
CA LEU A 73 -9.43 10.38 -8.75
C LEU A 73 -9.83 11.52 -7.80
N ARG A 74 -10.66 11.24 -6.79
CA ARG A 74 -11.04 12.24 -5.78
C ARG A 74 -9.84 12.80 -5.01
N ALA A 75 -8.89 11.94 -4.64
CA ALA A 75 -7.67 12.36 -3.96
C ALA A 75 -6.80 13.25 -4.86
N TYR A 76 -6.68 12.90 -6.15
CA TYR A 76 -5.97 13.71 -7.13
C TYR A 76 -6.62 15.09 -7.33
N GLU A 77 -7.94 15.18 -7.40
CA GLU A 77 -8.65 16.47 -7.49
C GLU A 77 -8.40 17.35 -6.26
N ARG A 78 -8.32 16.73 -5.07
CA ARG A 78 -8.19 17.45 -3.80
C ARG A 78 -6.76 17.86 -3.46
N PHE A 79 -5.79 17.02 -3.79
CA PHE A 79 -4.40 17.14 -3.35
C PHE A 79 -3.38 17.14 -4.48
N GLY A 80 -3.82 16.85 -5.71
CA GLY A 80 -2.98 16.92 -6.88
C GLY A 80 -2.49 18.34 -7.14
N PRO A 81 -1.46 18.49 -7.98
CA PRO A 81 -1.01 19.80 -8.40
C PRO A 81 -2.20 20.56 -9.01
N LYS A 82 -2.45 21.78 -8.51
CA LYS A 82 -3.40 22.67 -9.18
C LYS A 82 -2.86 22.86 -10.59
N SER A 83 -3.67 22.53 -11.59
CA SER A 83 -3.33 22.77 -12.97
C SER A 83 -3.17 24.27 -13.16
N ASP A 84 -1.92 24.75 -13.17
CA ASP A 84 -1.56 26.06 -13.73
C ASP A 84 -1.49 25.89 -15.25
N LEU A 85 -2.59 25.47 -15.89
CA LEU A 85 -2.74 25.59 -17.33
C LEU A 85 -3.52 26.88 -17.60
N HIS A 86 -2.76 27.98 -17.64
CA HIS A 86 -3.12 29.23 -18.32
C HIS A 86 -2.43 29.28 -19.68
#